data_AF-A0AAE4RW47-F1
#
_entry.id   AF-A0AAE4RW47-F1
#
_cell.length_a   1.000
_cell.length_b   1.000
_cell.length_c   1.000
_cell.angle_alpha   90.00
_cell.angle_beta   90.00
_cell.angle_gamma   90.00
#
_symmetry.space_group_name_H-M   'P 1'
#
loop_
_entity.id
_entity.type
_entity.pdbx_description
1 polymer ?
#
loop_
_entity_poly.entity_id
_entity_poly.type
_entity_poly.pdbx_seq_one_letter_code
_entity_poly.pdbx_strand_id
1 'polypeptide(L)'
;MLTIEVEGYAEAKRIMDELPNTMQKRMLLVALRASAKPMLQSARSKVPVRTGKLKKQLRTVRYKDRNASKSEVAIAVKPVFGRTKKKGAVNEYYGKFIHEGTADPRTSKKGKLLVFDDAQGKKVFVRSVEGIRPTPYLEQAYTENSERTVAIFGDELAAAVEKFVNKNFKPVSK
;
A
#
# COMPACT_ATOMS: atom_id res chain seq x y z
N MET A 1 24.62 18.17 1.44
CA MET A 1 23.27 18.71 1.71
C MET A 1 22.92 19.60 0.54
N LEU A 2 21.88 19.24 -0.24
CA LEU A 2 21.45 20.06 -1.36
C LEU A 2 20.37 21.03 -0.85
N THR A 3 20.76 22.28 -0.65
CA THR A 3 19.86 23.39 -0.31
C THR A 3 19.29 23.90 -1.62
N ILE A 4 18.03 23.55 -1.92
CA ILE A 4 17.31 24.08 -3.08
C ILE A 4 16.60 25.35 -2.60
N GLU A 5 17.12 26.51 -2.96
CA GLU A 5 16.40 27.77 -2.81
C GLU A 5 15.29 27.81 -3.87
N VAL A 6 14.06 27.55 -3.44
CA VAL A 6 12.86 27.81 -4.24
C VAL A 6 12.39 29.21 -3.87
N GLU A 7 12.66 30.20 -4.72
CA GLU A 7 12.01 31.51 -4.63
C GLU A 7 10.49 31.30 -4.56
N GLY A 8 9.88 31.73 -3.45
CA GLY A 8 8.45 31.52 -3.21
C GLY A 8 8.07 30.31 -2.35
N TYR A 9 9.00 29.55 -1.75
CA TYR A 9 8.62 28.46 -0.82
C TYR A 9 7.75 28.94 0.36
N ALA A 10 8.07 30.12 0.92
CA ALA A 10 7.28 30.72 1.99
C ALA A 10 5.88 31.15 1.51
N GLU A 11 5.76 31.67 0.28
CA GLU A 11 4.47 32.03 -0.34
C GLU A 11 3.68 30.79 -0.73
N ALA A 12 4.30 29.78 -1.31
CA ALA A 12 3.69 28.49 -1.61
C ALA A 12 3.17 27.80 -0.35
N LYS A 13 3.92 27.88 0.76
CA LYS A 13 3.47 27.40 2.07
C LYS A 13 2.27 28.19 2.59
N ARG A 14 2.29 29.53 2.51
CA ARG A 14 1.15 30.38 2.90
C ARG A 14 -0.10 30.08 2.06
N ILE A 15 0.04 30.01 0.73
CA ILE A 15 -1.05 29.65 -0.19
C ILE A 15 -1.60 28.27 0.16
N MET A 16 -0.71 27.28 0.36
CA MET A 16 -1.09 25.94 0.81
C MET A 16 -1.87 25.99 2.12
N ASP A 17 -1.43 26.76 3.12
CA ASP A 17 -2.09 26.91 4.43
C ASP A 17 -3.45 27.63 4.32
N GLU A 18 -3.61 28.53 3.33
CA GLU A 18 -4.86 29.22 3.01
C GLU A 18 -5.84 28.32 2.22
N LEU A 19 -5.38 27.21 1.63
CA LEU A 19 -6.27 26.29 0.92
C LEU A 19 -7.25 25.61 1.87
N PRO A 20 -8.51 25.42 1.45
CA PRO A 20 -9.44 24.56 2.17
C PRO A 20 -8.82 23.17 2.40
N ASN A 21 -8.89 22.69 3.64
CA ASN A 21 -8.38 21.38 4.06
C ASN A 21 -8.74 20.21 3.11
N THR A 22 -9.90 20.28 2.44
CA THR A 22 -10.33 19.26 1.47
C THR A 22 -9.48 19.26 0.20
N MET A 23 -8.97 20.41 -0.24
CA MET A 23 -8.13 20.57 -1.42
C MET A 23 -6.70 20.10 -1.16
N GLN A 24 -6.07 20.52 -0.05
CA GLN A 24 -4.76 20.02 0.37
C GLN A 24 -4.73 18.48 0.40
N LYS A 25 -5.76 17.86 1.02
CA LYS A 25 -5.89 16.39 1.08
C LYS A 25 -6.04 15.75 -0.28
N ARG A 26 -6.75 16.37 -1.22
CA ARG A 26 -6.91 15.82 -2.57
C ARG A 26 -5.58 15.83 -3.31
N MET A 27 -4.83 16.93 -3.23
CA MET A 27 -3.50 17.05 -3.86
C MET A 27 -2.52 16.04 -3.28
N LEU A 28 -2.40 15.99 -1.96
CA LEU A 28 -1.56 15.00 -1.26
C LEU A 28 -1.96 13.56 -1.62
N LEU A 29 -3.25 13.26 -1.68
CA LEU A 29 -3.74 11.93 -2.00
C LEU A 29 -3.47 11.52 -3.45
N VAL A 30 -3.47 12.46 -4.39
CA VAL A 30 -3.06 12.20 -5.79
C VAL A 30 -1.57 11.88 -5.83
N ALA A 31 -0.73 12.73 -5.24
CA ALA A 31 0.71 12.56 -5.21
C ALA A 31 1.13 11.24 -4.51
N LEU A 32 0.54 10.94 -3.35
CA LEU A 32 0.79 9.69 -2.62
C LEU A 32 0.35 8.45 -3.39
N ARG A 33 -0.74 8.53 -4.17
CA ARG A 33 -1.19 7.39 -4.99
C ARG A 33 -0.27 7.15 -6.17
N ALA A 34 0.20 8.22 -6.80
CA ALA A 34 1.09 8.14 -7.95
C ALA A 34 2.47 7.60 -7.54
N SER A 35 3.06 8.17 -6.48
CA SER A 35 4.33 7.72 -5.90
C SER A 35 4.34 6.28 -5.38
N ALA A 36 3.20 5.77 -4.93
CA ALA A 36 3.07 4.37 -4.50
C ALA A 36 2.95 3.36 -5.67
N LYS A 37 2.77 3.80 -6.93
CA LYS A 37 2.62 2.89 -8.08
C LYS A 37 3.84 1.99 -8.30
N PRO A 38 5.09 2.47 -8.30
CA PRO A 38 6.26 1.61 -8.50
C PRO A 38 6.36 0.54 -7.41
N MET A 39 6.18 0.93 -6.14
CA MET A 39 6.14 -0.01 -5.02
C MET A 39 5.05 -1.08 -5.20
N LEU A 40 3.85 -0.70 -5.63
CA LEU A 40 2.78 -1.67 -5.91
C LEU A 40 3.16 -2.66 -7.04
N GLN A 41 3.82 -2.18 -8.10
CA GLN A 41 4.25 -3.05 -9.20
C GLN A 41 5.38 -3.98 -8.77
N SER A 42 6.35 -3.49 -8.00
CA SER A 42 7.41 -4.30 -7.41
C SER A 42 6.85 -5.35 -6.44
N ALA A 43 5.88 -5.00 -5.60
CA ALA A 43 5.21 -5.98 -4.74
C ALA A 43 4.50 -7.07 -5.58
N ARG A 44 3.87 -6.69 -6.69
CA ARG A 44 3.21 -7.65 -7.60
C ARG A 44 4.17 -8.55 -8.39
N SER A 45 5.41 -8.13 -8.64
CA SER A 45 6.41 -8.98 -9.27
C SER A 45 7.01 -9.98 -8.28
N LYS A 46 7.11 -9.62 -7.00
CA LYS A 46 7.72 -10.44 -5.95
C LYS A 46 6.78 -11.40 -5.22
N VAL A 47 5.46 -11.19 -5.28
CA VAL A 47 4.49 -12.12 -4.68
C VAL A 47 4.57 -13.51 -5.34
N PRO A 48 4.72 -14.59 -4.55
CA PRO A 48 4.60 -15.96 -5.05
C PRO A 48 3.23 -16.24 -5.71
N VAL A 49 3.24 -16.91 -6.86
CA VAL A 49 2.04 -17.17 -7.67
C VAL A 49 1.68 -18.65 -7.64
N ARG A 50 0.69 -19.04 -6.81
CA ARG A 50 -0.04 -20.32 -6.97
C ARG A 50 -1.26 -20.18 -7.86
N THR A 51 -2.15 -19.25 -7.52
CA THR A 51 -3.41 -18.99 -8.26
C THR A 51 -3.49 -17.56 -8.83
N GLY A 52 -2.50 -16.72 -8.52
CA GLY A 52 -2.48 -15.30 -8.89
C GLY A 52 -3.49 -14.41 -8.15
N LYS A 53 -4.36 -14.96 -7.30
CA LYS A 53 -5.37 -14.20 -6.55
C LYS A 53 -4.76 -13.12 -5.64
N LEU A 54 -3.70 -13.47 -4.90
CA LEU A 54 -2.99 -12.53 -4.02
C LEU A 54 -2.38 -11.36 -4.81
N LYS A 55 -1.69 -11.66 -5.92
CA LYS A 55 -1.13 -10.64 -6.83
C LYS A 55 -2.19 -9.66 -7.34
N LYS A 56 -3.37 -10.16 -7.73
CA LYS A 56 -4.52 -9.32 -8.16
C LYS A 56 -5.13 -8.48 -7.04
N GLN A 57 -4.96 -8.89 -5.79
CA GLN A 57 -5.52 -8.22 -4.61
C GLN A 57 -4.61 -7.14 -4.04
N LEU A 58 -3.32 -7.12 -4.37
CA LEU A 58 -2.46 -6.01 -4.00
C LEU A 58 -2.97 -4.70 -4.60
N ARG A 59 -3.22 -3.71 -3.73
CA ARG A 59 -3.67 -2.37 -4.09
C ARG A 59 -3.10 -1.31 -3.15
N THR A 60 -3.01 -0.10 -3.67
CA THR A 60 -2.79 1.10 -2.89
C THR A 60 -4.10 1.51 -2.19
N VAL A 61 -4.09 1.59 -0.87
CA VAL A 61 -5.22 2.01 -0.05
C VAL A 61 -4.92 3.28 0.69
N ARG A 62 -5.98 4.07 0.93
CA ARG A 62 -5.92 5.08 1.98
C ARG A 62 -5.93 4.37 3.32
N TYR A 63 -4.90 4.60 4.13
CA TYR A 63 -4.93 4.23 5.53
C TYR A 63 -5.73 5.30 6.28
N LYS A 64 -6.77 4.86 7.01
CA LYS A 64 -7.57 5.75 7.84
C LYS A 64 -7.15 5.51 9.28
N ASP A 65 -6.17 6.27 9.72
CA ASP A 65 -5.94 6.43 11.15
C ASP A 65 -7.11 7.26 11.72
N ARG A 66 -7.70 6.78 12.81
CA ARG A 66 -8.80 7.48 13.50
C ARG A 66 -8.28 8.56 14.45
N ASN A 67 -7.01 8.48 14.84
CA ASN A 67 -6.36 9.38 15.78
C ASN A 67 -5.52 10.46 15.06
N ALA A 68 -5.20 10.25 13.79
CA ALA A 68 -4.48 11.24 12.99
C ALA A 68 -5.28 12.54 12.86
N SER A 69 -4.54 13.66 12.80
CA SER A 69 -5.14 14.97 12.54
C SER A 69 -5.93 14.91 11.22
N LYS A 70 -7.03 15.68 11.13
CA LYS A 70 -7.86 15.64 9.93
C LYS A 70 -7.05 15.98 8.67
N SER A 71 -5.98 16.77 8.80
CA SER A 71 -5.03 17.20 7.76
C SER A 71 -4.10 16.09 7.24
N GLU A 72 -3.89 15.01 7.98
CA GLU A 72 -2.97 13.94 7.57
C GLU A 72 -3.61 12.96 6.57
N VAL A 73 -2.83 12.59 5.56
CA VAL A 73 -3.19 11.58 4.57
C VAL A 73 -2.10 10.51 4.52
N ALA A 74 -2.45 9.31 4.98
CA ALA A 74 -1.57 8.15 4.87
C ALA A 74 -2.06 7.20 3.77
N ILE A 75 -1.11 6.67 3.00
CA ILE A 75 -1.36 5.65 1.98
C ILE A 75 -0.48 4.43 2.28
N ALA A 76 -1.05 3.24 2.08
CA ALA A 76 -0.34 1.98 2.22
C ALA A 76 -0.56 1.12 0.99
N VAL A 77 0.44 0.33 0.61
CA VAL A 77 0.24 -0.80 -0.29
C VAL A 77 -0.03 -2.03 0.55
N LYS A 78 -1.21 -2.62 0.37
CA LYS A 78 -1.57 -3.84 1.07
C LYS A 78 -2.49 -4.71 0.20
N PRO A 79 -2.60 -6.01 0.50
CA PRO A 79 -3.66 -6.83 -0.06
C PRO A 79 -5.04 -6.26 0.33
N VAL A 80 -5.89 -5.98 -0.67
CA VAL A 80 -7.27 -5.54 -0.50
C VAL A 80 -8.19 -6.61 -1.02
N PHE A 81 -8.95 -7.17 -0.10
CA PHE A 81 -9.92 -8.21 -0.40
C PHE A 81 -11.28 -7.56 -0.65
N GLY A 82 -11.98 -8.03 -1.69
CA GLY A 82 -13.34 -7.61 -1.93
C GLY A 82 -14.19 -7.98 -0.73
N ARG A 83 -14.68 -6.98 0.01
CA ARG A 83 -15.73 -7.17 1.02
C ARG A 83 -17.02 -7.56 0.30
N THR A 84 -17.16 -8.84 0.00
CA THR A 84 -18.44 -9.40 -0.37
C THR A 84 -18.63 -10.68 0.39
N LYS A 85 -19.55 -10.65 1.37
CA LYS A 85 -20.01 -11.82 2.14
C LYS A 85 -20.49 -13.00 1.27
N LYS A 86 -20.64 -12.81 -0.06
CA LYS A 86 -21.19 -13.77 -1.02
C LYS A 86 -20.18 -14.44 -1.98
N LYS A 87 -18.91 -14.01 -2.03
CA LYS A 87 -17.91 -14.64 -2.92
C LYS A 87 -16.67 -14.96 -2.10
N GLY A 88 -16.40 -16.27 -1.96
CA GLY A 88 -15.32 -16.85 -1.14
C GLY A 88 -14.15 -15.90 -0.93
N ALA A 89 -14.12 -15.32 0.28
CA ALA A 89 -13.11 -14.38 0.66
C ALA A 89 -11.75 -15.08 0.58
N VAL A 90 -10.90 -14.65 -0.35
CA VAL A 90 -9.47 -14.88 -0.16
C VAL A 90 -9.12 -14.09 1.09
N ASN A 91 -8.60 -14.77 2.10
CA ASN A 91 -8.53 -14.24 3.45
C ASN A 91 -7.28 -13.34 3.59
N GLU A 92 -7.40 -12.18 4.28
CA GLU A 92 -6.26 -11.34 4.67
C GLU A 92 -5.12 -12.14 5.31
N TYR A 93 -5.51 -13.18 6.05
CA TYR A 93 -4.62 -14.16 6.65
C TYR A 93 -3.61 -14.80 5.69
N TYR A 94 -3.96 -15.06 4.43
CA TYR A 94 -3.04 -15.75 3.51
C TYR A 94 -1.89 -14.86 3.05
N GLY A 95 -2.15 -13.56 2.85
CA GLY A 95 -1.11 -12.59 2.47
C GLY A 95 -0.07 -12.41 3.58
N LYS A 96 -0.51 -12.39 4.86
CA LYS A 96 0.36 -12.31 6.04
C LYS A 96 1.21 -13.56 6.20
N PHE A 97 0.61 -14.75 6.06
CA PHE A 97 1.36 -16.01 6.16
C PHE A 97 2.42 -16.19 5.09
N ILE A 98 2.20 -15.67 3.87
CA ILE A 98 3.26 -15.66 2.86
C ILE A 98 4.34 -14.65 3.23
N HIS A 99 3.96 -13.47 3.72
CA HIS A 99 4.90 -12.40 4.03
C HIS A 99 5.84 -12.75 5.20
N GLU A 100 5.26 -13.17 6.31
CA GLU A 100 5.95 -13.47 7.57
C GLU A 100 6.33 -14.95 7.72
N GLY A 101 5.81 -15.82 6.85
CA GLY A 101 5.92 -17.27 7.02
C GLY A 101 4.97 -17.81 8.09
N THR A 102 5.10 -19.11 8.36
CA THR A 102 4.46 -19.77 9.50
C THR A 102 5.48 -20.61 10.24
N ALA A 103 5.20 -20.94 11.51
CA ALA A 103 6.01 -21.88 12.27
C ALA A 103 6.25 -23.19 11.50
N ASP A 104 7.45 -23.74 11.63
CA ASP A 104 7.88 -24.98 11.00
C ASP A 104 8.55 -25.89 12.04
N PRO A 105 8.00 -27.09 12.33
CA PRO A 105 6.74 -27.61 11.80
C PRO A 105 5.53 -26.85 12.36
N ARG A 106 4.54 -26.62 11.50
CA ARG A 106 3.24 -26.08 11.92
C ARG A 106 2.46 -27.18 12.62
N THR A 107 2.24 -27.01 13.91
CA THR A 107 1.46 -27.91 14.75
C THR A 107 0.09 -27.32 15.08
N SER A 108 -0.84 -28.18 15.49
CA SER A 108 -2.14 -27.71 15.97
C SER A 108 -2.01 -27.05 17.34
N LYS A 109 -2.98 -26.19 17.68
CA LYS A 109 -3.11 -25.70 19.05
C LYS A 109 -3.79 -26.76 19.92
N LYS A 110 -3.23 -26.98 21.12
CA LYS A 110 -3.83 -27.79 22.20
C LYS A 110 -4.09 -29.26 21.83
N GLY A 111 -3.16 -29.91 21.14
CA GLY A 111 -3.20 -31.36 20.89
C GLY A 111 -4.27 -31.85 19.90
N LYS A 112 -4.95 -30.94 19.19
CA LYS A 112 -5.93 -31.29 18.16
C LYS A 112 -5.24 -31.77 16.87
N LEU A 113 -5.99 -32.25 15.88
CA LEU A 113 -5.44 -32.53 14.55
C LEU A 113 -5.67 -31.34 13.62
N LEU A 114 -4.72 -31.09 12.73
CA LEU A 114 -4.91 -30.19 11.58
C LEU A 114 -5.75 -30.93 10.54
N VAL A 115 -6.65 -30.21 9.89
CA VAL A 115 -7.56 -30.77 8.87
C VAL A 115 -7.36 -30.02 7.57
N PHE A 116 -7.15 -30.78 6.50
CA PHE A 116 -6.98 -30.27 5.14
C PHE A 116 -7.89 -31.03 4.19
N ASP A 117 -8.24 -30.42 3.06
CA ASP A 117 -8.87 -31.13 1.95
C ASP A 117 -7.77 -31.58 0.97
N ASP A 118 -7.82 -32.84 0.54
CA ASP A 118 -6.95 -33.33 -0.53
C ASP A 118 -7.42 -32.88 -1.92
N ALA A 119 -6.70 -33.30 -2.97
CA ALA A 119 -7.04 -32.95 -4.35
C ALA A 119 -8.43 -33.43 -4.81
N GLN A 120 -9.00 -34.43 -4.13
CA GLN A 120 -10.32 -35.01 -4.40
C GLN A 120 -11.40 -34.47 -3.45
N GLY A 121 -11.04 -33.55 -2.54
CA GLY A 121 -11.95 -32.95 -1.56
C GLY A 121 -12.20 -33.82 -0.32
N LYS A 122 -11.42 -34.89 -0.11
CA LYS A 122 -11.50 -35.71 1.11
C LYS A 122 -10.69 -35.07 2.23
N LYS A 123 -11.21 -35.15 3.46
CA LYS A 123 -10.56 -34.61 4.64
C LYS A 123 -9.38 -35.48 5.07
N VAL A 124 -8.23 -34.85 5.24
CA VAL A 124 -6.99 -35.44 5.75
C VAL A 124 -6.66 -34.84 7.11
N PHE A 125 -6.38 -35.70 8.09
CA PHE A 125 -6.09 -35.32 9.47
C PHE A 125 -4.61 -35.57 9.78
N VAL A 126 -3.87 -34.55 10.21
CA VAL A 126 -2.43 -34.66 10.48
C VAL A 126 -2.05 -33.94 11.77
N ARG A 127 -1.01 -34.43 12.46
CA ARG A 127 -0.49 -33.83 13.71
C ARG A 127 0.37 -32.59 13.45
N SER A 128 1.12 -32.60 12.36
CA SER A 128 2.00 -31.51 11.93
C SER A 128 2.08 -31.44 10.41
N VAL A 129 2.39 -30.25 9.90
CA VAL A 129 2.74 -30.01 8.49
C VAL A 129 3.96 -29.11 8.41
N GLU A 130 4.67 -29.15 7.29
CA GLU A 130 5.73 -28.19 7.01
C GLU A 130 5.16 -26.75 7.04
N GLY A 131 5.92 -25.85 7.67
CA GLY A 131 5.61 -24.43 7.69
C GLY A 131 5.83 -23.78 6.33
N ILE A 132 5.27 -22.59 6.14
CA ILE A 132 5.54 -21.75 4.97
C ILE A 132 6.76 -20.88 5.29
N ARG A 133 7.80 -20.94 4.46
CA ARG A 133 8.94 -20.03 4.57
C ARG A 133 8.50 -18.58 4.26
N PRO A 134 8.99 -17.58 5.03
CA PRO A 134 8.66 -16.19 4.78
C PRO A 134 9.13 -15.76 3.39
N THR A 135 8.24 -15.06 2.68
CA THR A 135 8.56 -14.35 1.44
C THR A 135 8.16 -12.89 1.64
N PRO A 136 9.07 -12.02 2.13
CA PRO A 136 8.73 -10.67 2.57
C PRO A 136 8.53 -9.69 1.38
N TYR A 137 7.62 -10.01 0.46
CA TYR A 137 7.43 -9.32 -0.82
C TYR A 137 7.08 -7.83 -0.71
N LEU A 138 6.40 -7.39 0.36
CA LEU A 138 6.10 -5.97 0.60
C LEU A 138 7.34 -5.21 1.06
N GLU A 139 8.13 -5.80 1.95
CA GLU A 139 9.35 -5.21 2.50
C GLU A 139 10.41 -5.11 1.41
N GLN A 140 10.62 -6.19 0.64
CA GLN A 140 11.50 -6.18 -0.53
C GLN A 140 11.07 -5.14 -1.58
N ALA A 141 9.76 -4.92 -1.76
CA ALA A 141 9.27 -3.88 -2.67
C ALA A 141 9.49 -2.48 -2.12
N TYR A 142 9.32 -2.29 -0.81
CA TYR A 142 9.59 -1.03 -0.12
C TYR A 142 11.08 -0.67 -0.17
N THR A 143 11.97 -1.58 0.24
CA THR A 143 13.42 -1.33 0.27
C THR A 143 13.99 -0.98 -1.10
N GLU A 144 13.48 -1.61 -2.17
CA GLU A 144 13.93 -1.31 -3.54
C GLU A 144 13.38 0.02 -4.08
N ASN A 145 12.19 0.45 -3.64
CA ASN A 145 11.49 1.59 -4.25
C ASN A 145 11.35 2.80 -3.34
N SER A 146 11.84 2.75 -2.09
CA SER A 146 11.63 3.80 -1.09
C SER A 146 12.12 5.17 -1.57
N GLU A 147 13.37 5.25 -2.03
CA GLU A 147 13.97 6.49 -2.55
C GLU A 147 13.23 6.99 -3.80
N ARG A 148 12.93 6.07 -4.73
CA ARG A 148 12.19 6.38 -5.95
C ARG A 148 10.77 6.88 -5.66
N THR A 149 10.10 6.31 -4.66
CA THR A 149 8.77 6.72 -4.22
C THR A 149 8.82 8.13 -3.62
N VAL A 150 9.86 8.48 -2.86
CA VAL A 150 10.04 9.84 -2.32
C VAL A 150 10.27 10.85 -3.45
N ALA A 151 11.14 10.54 -4.41
CA ALA A 151 11.40 11.41 -5.55
C ALA A 151 10.13 11.67 -6.37
N ILE A 152 9.42 10.60 -6.77
CA ILE A 152 8.16 10.71 -7.53
C ILE A 152 7.09 11.46 -6.74
N PHE A 153 7.07 11.34 -5.42
CA PHE A 153 6.12 12.09 -4.60
C PHE A 153 6.34 13.60 -4.72
N GLY A 154 7.59 14.05 -4.69
CA GLY A 154 7.94 15.46 -4.89
C GLY A 154 7.44 15.99 -6.24
N ASP A 155 7.77 15.27 -7.32
CA ASP A 155 7.38 15.63 -8.69
C ASP A 155 5.85 15.66 -8.86
N GLU A 156 5.15 14.64 -8.35
CA GLU A 156 3.70 14.54 -8.45
C GLU A 156 2.98 15.58 -7.58
N LEU A 157 3.57 15.95 -6.44
CA LEU A 157 3.03 17.03 -5.60
C LEU A 157 3.22 18.38 -6.29
N ALA A 158 4.40 18.66 -6.85
CA ALA A 158 4.66 19.86 -7.62
C ALA A 158 3.69 19.99 -8.80
N ALA A 159 3.52 18.92 -9.58
CA ALA A 159 2.56 18.89 -10.69
C ALA A 159 1.10 19.06 -10.23
N ALA A 160 0.74 18.52 -9.05
CA ALA A 160 -0.61 18.71 -8.48
C ALA A 160 -0.84 20.17 -8.05
N VAL A 161 0.19 20.82 -7.48
CA VAL A 161 0.18 22.25 -7.13
C VAL A 161 0.09 23.11 -8.38
N GLU A 162 0.92 22.86 -9.39
CA GLU A 162 0.92 23.62 -10.64
C GLU A 162 -0.43 23.54 -11.37
N LYS A 163 -0.99 22.33 -11.50
CA LYS A 163 -2.35 22.14 -12.05
C LYS A 163 -3.41 22.88 -11.24
N PHE A 164 -3.25 22.95 -9.93
CA PHE A 164 -4.15 23.69 -9.07
C PHE A 164 -4.02 25.20 -9.31
N VAL A 165 -2.79 25.72 -9.35
CA VAL A 165 -2.53 27.14 -9.57
C VAL A 165 -3.09 27.59 -10.92
N ASN A 166 -2.74 26.89 -11.99
CA ASN A 166 -3.20 27.18 -13.35
C ASN A 166 -4.72 27.13 -13.51
N LYS A 167 -5.41 26.33 -12.68
CA LYS A 167 -6.86 26.20 -12.72
C LYS A 167 -7.59 27.31 -11.97
N ASN A 168 -7.02 27.81 -10.87
CA ASN A 168 -7.72 28.70 -9.94
C ASN A 168 -7.23 30.15 -9.98
N PHE A 169 -6.02 30.39 -10.47
CA PHE A 169 -5.44 31.73 -10.58
C PHE A 169 -5.27 32.11 -12.05
N LYS A 170 -5.60 33.36 -12.39
CA LYS A 170 -5.33 33.90 -13.72
C LYS A 170 -3.81 34.13 -13.84
N PRO A 171 -3.20 33.82 -14.99
CA PRO A 171 -1.81 34.18 -15.23
C PRO A 171 -1.66 35.69 -15.09
N VAL A 172 -0.71 36.13 -14.28
CA VAL A 172 -0.36 37.54 -14.19
C VAL A 172 0.33 37.90 -15.50
N SER A 173 -0.33 38.68 -16.36
CA SER A 173 0.32 39.23 -17.55
C SER A 173 1.42 40.17 -17.08
N LYS A 174 2.66 39.93 -17.55
CA LYS A 174 3.71 40.95 -17.48
C LYS A 174 3.36 42.13 -18.37
#